data_AF-A0A4W5PF30-F1
#
_entry.id   AF-A0A4W5PF30-F1
#
_cell.length_a   1.000
_cell.length_b   1.000
_cell.length_c   1.000
_cell.angle_alpha   90.00
_cell.angle_beta   90.00
_cell.angle_gamma   90.00
#
_symmetry.space_group_name_H-M   'P 1'
#
loop_
_entity.id
_entity.type
_entity.pdbx_description
1 polymer ?
#
loop_
_entity_poly.entity_id
_entity_poly.type
_entity_poly.pdbx_seq_one_letter_code
_entity_poly.pdbx_strand_id
1 'polypeptide(L)'
;MRYVMFFLIIRKVYINGNQIFPTFSNEDLIITSTGVELLLKIPAIKATVMFKSLMFSVTLPHSLFYNNTEGQCGTCDNNRKNDCRLPNGQIDPSCPGMAHEWKIPDDKKPYCEQQPPTTPTPPTCPSGKTDICDVILSPVFQQCHDVIPAQPFFEACKFDVCHMPNISIGCSSLEAYAGRCAAAGVCINWRNSTNGRCGRGRTSISNKGCVPNGILFPTECTVFDQALAKSSDLSRE
;
A
#
# COMPACT_ATOMS: atom_id res chain seq x y z
N MET A 1 24.19 -0.06 5.55
CA MET A 1 23.93 -1.48 5.24
C MET A 1 22.84 -1.52 4.16
N ARG A 2 23.09 -2.15 3.01
CA ARG A 2 22.09 -2.32 1.95
C ARG A 2 21.47 -3.70 2.10
N TYR A 3 20.31 -3.81 2.74
CA TYR A 3 19.55 -5.05 2.76
C TYR A 3 18.65 -5.10 1.52
N VAL A 4 18.94 -5.98 0.58
CA VAL A 4 18.05 -6.26 -0.55
C VAL A 4 17.07 -7.32 -0.07
N MET A 5 15.86 -6.89 0.29
CA MET A 5 14.83 -7.77 0.84
C MET A 5 13.82 -8.10 -0.27
N PHE A 6 13.85 -9.34 -0.77
CA PHE A 6 12.93 -9.80 -1.81
C PHE A 6 11.68 -10.42 -1.17
N PHE A 7 10.51 -9.82 -1.42
CA PHE A 7 9.21 -10.44 -1.13
C PHE A 7 8.56 -10.82 -2.43
N LEU A 8 8.76 -12.07 -2.81
CA LEU A 8 7.90 -12.69 -3.81
C LEU A 8 6.59 -13.06 -3.15
N ILE A 9 5.58 -13.33 -3.97
CA ILE A 9 4.23 -13.88 -3.68
C ILE A 9 4.26 -15.19 -2.83
N ILE A 10 5.45 -15.62 -2.43
CA ILE A 10 5.79 -16.78 -1.61
C ILE A 10 6.27 -16.25 -0.25
N ARG A 11 5.61 -16.63 0.84
CA ARG A 11 5.90 -16.24 2.25
C ARG A 11 7.25 -16.77 2.78
N LYS A 12 8.32 -16.61 2.01
CA LYS A 12 9.68 -17.02 2.34
C LYS A 12 10.50 -15.76 2.57
N VAL A 13 11.26 -15.76 3.64
CA VAL A 13 12.17 -14.66 3.97
C VAL A 13 13.59 -15.18 3.89
N TYR A 14 14.46 -14.41 3.26
CA TYR A 14 15.88 -14.74 3.09
C TYR A 14 16.72 -13.64 3.71
N ILE A 15 17.71 -14.03 4.53
CA ILE A 15 18.73 -13.13 5.06
C ILE A 15 20.08 -13.65 4.58
N ASN A 16 20.82 -12.82 3.84
CA ASN A 16 22.13 -13.17 3.27
C ASN A 16 22.10 -14.48 2.46
N GLY A 17 21.01 -14.71 1.71
CA GLY A 17 20.81 -15.93 0.90
C GLY A 17 20.26 -17.14 1.66
N ASN A 18 20.24 -17.12 3.00
CA ASN A 18 19.71 -18.21 3.81
C ASN A 18 18.23 -18.00 4.08
N GLN A 19 17.41 -19.02 3.80
CA GLN A 19 15.99 -18.98 4.14
C GLN A 19 15.83 -19.03 5.66
N ILE A 20 15.12 -18.06 6.21
CA ILE A 20 14.73 -18.06 7.63
C ILE A 20 13.27 -18.47 7.76
N PHE A 21 12.95 -19.17 8.85
CA PHE A 21 11.57 -19.49 9.22
C PHE A 21 10.95 -18.31 9.98
N PRO A 22 9.62 -18.16 9.95
CA PRO A 22 8.97 -16.99 10.54
C PRO A 22 9.36 -16.80 12.02
N THR A 23 9.69 -15.55 12.36
CA THR A 23 10.28 -15.09 13.63
C THR A 23 11.81 -15.16 13.65
N PHE A 24 12.45 -14.05 13.30
CA PHE A 24 13.89 -13.83 13.37
C PHE A 24 14.18 -12.52 14.10
N SER A 25 15.23 -12.47 14.91
CA SER A 25 15.68 -11.24 15.56
C SER A 25 17.19 -11.27 15.70
N ASN A 26 17.84 -10.17 15.35
CA ASN A 26 19.22 -9.88 15.73
C ASN A 26 19.31 -8.42 16.23
N GLU A 27 20.52 -7.87 16.35
CA GLU A 27 20.73 -6.48 16.80
C GLU A 27 20.19 -5.44 15.80
N ASP A 28 20.14 -5.78 14.51
CA ASP A 28 19.79 -4.84 13.43
C ASP A 28 18.31 -4.91 13.00
N LEU A 29 17.72 -6.11 13.03
CA LEU A 29 16.46 -6.44 12.38
C LEU A 29 15.61 -7.34 13.27
N ILE A 30 14.31 -7.06 13.29
CA ILE A 30 13.31 -7.91 13.92
C ILE A 30 12.26 -8.26 12.85
N ILE A 31 12.06 -9.54 12.58
CA ILE A 31 11.11 -10.04 11.59
C ILE A 31 10.11 -10.93 12.31
N THR A 32 8.84 -10.53 12.34
CA THR A 32 7.75 -11.33 12.92
C THR A 32 6.72 -11.68 11.86
N SER A 33 6.14 -12.87 11.92
CA SER A 33 5.09 -13.30 10.99
C SER A 33 3.95 -13.98 11.73
N THR A 34 2.73 -13.58 11.43
CA THR A 34 1.49 -14.16 11.97
C THR A 34 0.81 -15.12 10.98
N GLY A 35 1.49 -15.46 9.89
CA GLY A 35 0.91 -16.26 8.80
C GLY A 35 -0.10 -15.49 7.94
N VAL A 36 -0.55 -14.30 8.35
CA VAL A 36 -1.36 -13.35 7.56
C VAL A 36 -0.62 -12.07 7.23
N GLU A 37 0.33 -11.70 8.09
CA GLU A 37 1.14 -10.49 8.02
C GLU A 37 2.59 -10.86 8.29
N LEU A 38 3.51 -10.18 7.60
CA LEU A 38 4.93 -10.17 7.88
C LEU A 38 5.33 -8.74 8.23
N LEU A 39 6.07 -8.58 9.33
CA LEU A 39 6.51 -7.30 9.84
C LEU A 39 8.03 -7.32 9.99
N LEU A 40 8.73 -6.45 9.26
CA LEU A 40 10.12 -6.09 9.51
C LEU A 40 10.15 -4.82 10.36
N LYS A 41 10.96 -4.81 11.41
CA LYS A 41 11.38 -3.61 12.12
C LYS A 41 12.89 -3.44 12.02
N ILE A 42 13.33 -2.19 11.85
CA ILE A 42 14.73 -1.78 11.89
C ILE A 42 14.90 -0.80 13.05
N PRO A 43 15.21 -1.28 14.28
CA PRO A 43 15.20 -0.44 15.48
C PRO A 43 16.10 0.79 15.40
N ALA A 44 17.29 0.66 14.80
CA ALA A 44 18.28 1.73 14.68
C ALA A 44 17.72 3.01 14.00
N ILE A 45 16.79 2.86 13.06
CA ILE A 45 16.15 3.96 12.35
C ILE A 45 14.65 4.06 12.62
N LYS A 46 14.13 3.23 13.56
CA LYS A 46 12.70 3.11 13.89
C LYS A 46 11.80 2.89 12.66
N ALA A 47 12.33 2.27 11.60
CA ALA A 47 11.56 1.98 10.41
C ALA A 47 10.80 0.67 10.57
N THR A 48 9.58 0.62 10.00
CA THR A 48 8.76 -0.58 9.96
C THR A 48 8.29 -0.84 8.54
N VAL A 49 8.46 -2.07 8.06
CA VAL A 49 7.92 -2.53 6.77
C VAL A 49 6.96 -3.68 7.03
N MET A 50 5.72 -3.52 6.58
CA MET A 50 4.66 -4.52 6.75
C MET A 50 4.26 -5.06 5.39
N PHE A 51 4.12 -6.37 5.28
CA PHE A 51 3.52 -7.05 4.14
C PHE A 51 2.28 -7.79 4.60
N LYS A 52 1.14 -7.50 3.98
CA LYS A 52 -0.14 -8.11 4.32
C LYS A 52 -0.96 -8.35 3.06
N SER A 53 -1.24 -9.61 2.76
CA SER A 53 -1.93 -10.02 1.53
C SER A 53 -1.17 -9.51 0.28
N LEU A 54 -1.77 -8.61 -0.50
CA LEU A 54 -1.16 -7.97 -1.68
C LEU A 54 -0.57 -6.59 -1.36
N MET A 55 -0.76 -6.09 -0.13
CA MET A 55 -0.33 -4.77 0.28
C MET A 55 1.02 -4.82 0.96
N PHE A 56 1.78 -3.73 0.82
CA PHE A 56 2.83 -3.41 1.76
C PHE A 56 2.68 -1.98 2.28
N SER A 57 3.27 -1.74 3.44
CA SER A 57 3.47 -0.38 3.93
C SER A 57 4.86 -0.18 4.50
N VAL A 58 5.36 1.03 4.35
CA VAL A 58 6.61 1.49 4.95
C VAL A 58 6.27 2.65 5.87
N THR A 59 6.67 2.54 7.13
CA THR A 59 6.45 3.56 8.16
C THR A 59 7.80 4.06 8.65
N LEU A 60 8.01 5.37 8.52
CA LEU A 60 9.22 6.08 8.91
C LEU A 60 8.87 7.22 9.86
N PRO A 61 9.58 7.44 10.97
CA PRO A 61 9.32 8.58 11.84
C PRO A 61 9.70 9.88 11.14
N HIS A 62 8.76 10.83 11.09
CA HIS A 62 8.97 12.14 10.48
C HIS A 62 10.17 12.87 11.11
N SER A 63 10.40 12.68 12.41
CA SER A 63 11.52 13.27 13.15
C SER A 63 12.91 12.86 12.63
N LEU A 64 13.03 11.74 11.91
CA LEU A 64 14.32 11.26 11.36
C LEU A 64 14.39 11.36 9.83
N PHE A 65 13.24 11.38 9.15
CA PHE A 65 13.15 11.24 7.70
C PHE A 65 12.58 12.45 6.97
N TYR A 66 12.23 13.52 7.69
CA TYR A 66 11.76 14.76 7.07
C TYR A 66 12.73 15.26 5.99
N ASN A 67 12.22 15.45 4.78
CA ASN A 67 12.97 15.94 3.62
C ASN A 67 14.22 15.11 3.26
N ASN A 68 14.21 13.81 3.59
CA ASN A 68 15.39 12.94 3.45
C ASN A 68 15.04 11.54 2.90
N THR A 69 13.88 11.40 2.25
CA THR A 69 13.54 10.19 1.49
C THR A 69 13.58 10.47 0.00
N GLU A 70 13.92 9.43 -0.77
CA GLU A 70 13.90 9.44 -2.22
C GLU A 70 13.36 8.10 -2.72
N GLY A 71 12.67 8.11 -3.86
CA GLY A 71 12.04 6.94 -4.45
C GLY A 71 10.60 7.22 -4.88
N GLN A 72 9.88 6.17 -5.24
CA GLN A 72 8.47 6.26 -5.66
C GLN A 72 7.51 6.72 -4.54
N CYS A 73 8.02 6.87 -3.31
CA CYS A 73 7.29 7.30 -2.13
C CYS A 73 7.46 8.79 -1.78
N GLY A 74 8.22 9.54 -2.59
CA GLY A 74 8.46 10.97 -2.36
C GLY A 74 9.46 11.26 -1.23
N THR A 75 9.41 12.50 -0.73
CA THR A 75 10.47 13.10 0.11
C THR A 75 10.08 13.30 1.59
N CYS A 76 8.97 12.69 2.04
CA CYS A 76 8.54 12.70 3.45
C CYS A 76 8.47 14.13 4.04
N ASP A 77 7.86 15.05 3.30
CA ASP A 77 7.72 16.47 3.67
C ASP A 77 6.25 16.92 3.76
N ASN A 78 5.31 15.98 3.63
CA ASN A 78 3.87 16.20 3.54
C ASN A 78 3.42 17.07 2.34
N ASN A 79 4.24 17.21 1.29
CA ASN A 79 3.91 18.00 0.12
C ASN A 79 3.64 17.14 -1.13
N ARG A 80 2.36 16.83 -1.38
CA ARG A 80 1.98 16.03 -2.55
C ARG A 80 2.38 16.60 -3.91
N LYS A 81 2.68 17.90 -4.00
CA LYS A 81 3.03 18.56 -5.27
C LYS A 81 4.42 18.18 -5.79
N ASN A 82 5.29 17.62 -4.93
CA ASN A 82 6.63 17.20 -5.31
C ASN A 82 6.86 15.69 -5.17
N ASP A 83 5.81 14.90 -4.90
CA ASP A 83 5.96 13.45 -4.69
C ASP A 83 6.36 12.72 -5.98
N CYS A 84 6.03 13.25 -7.17
CA CYS A 84 6.46 12.72 -8.46
C CYS A 84 7.93 13.10 -8.79
N ARG A 85 8.85 12.99 -7.83
CA ARG A 85 10.26 13.38 -7.96
C ARG A 85 11.10 12.30 -8.65
N LEU A 86 11.78 12.67 -9.72
CA LEU A 86 12.74 11.84 -10.45
C LEU A 86 14.04 11.62 -9.67
N PRO A 87 14.86 10.61 -10.00
CA PRO A 87 16.17 10.39 -9.38
C PRO A 87 17.13 11.59 -9.50
N ASN A 88 16.98 12.41 -10.54
CA ASN A 88 17.77 13.63 -10.73
C ASN A 88 17.24 14.84 -9.92
N GLY A 89 16.14 14.66 -9.18
CA GLY A 89 15.50 15.66 -8.34
C GLY A 89 14.49 16.59 -9.03
N GLN A 90 14.28 16.46 -10.34
CA GLN A 90 13.21 17.15 -11.05
C GLN A 90 11.84 16.55 -10.71
N ILE A 91 10.78 17.34 -10.84
CA ILE A 91 9.40 16.88 -10.63
C ILE A 91 8.79 16.54 -11.98
N ASP A 92 8.41 15.29 -12.15
CA ASP A 92 7.66 14.83 -13.33
C ASP A 92 6.20 15.30 -13.23
N PRO A 93 5.56 15.74 -14.32
CA PRO A 93 4.14 16.05 -14.32
C PRO A 93 3.24 14.82 -14.10
N SER A 94 3.77 13.59 -14.24
CA SER A 94 3.05 12.33 -14.13
C SER A 94 3.80 11.36 -13.20
N CYS A 95 3.21 11.03 -12.06
CA CYS A 95 3.74 9.99 -11.17
C CYS A 95 3.91 8.61 -11.85
N PRO A 96 2.99 8.16 -12.74
CA PRO A 96 3.24 6.99 -13.59
C PRO A 96 4.48 7.11 -14.47
N GLY A 97 4.74 8.28 -15.05
CA GLY A 97 5.97 8.57 -15.80
C GLY A 97 7.21 8.44 -14.91
N MET A 98 7.20 9.14 -13.76
CA MET A 98 8.27 9.07 -12.76
C MET A 98 8.57 7.64 -12.29
N ALA A 99 7.56 6.80 -12.11
CA ALA A 99 7.74 5.44 -11.59
C ALA A 99 8.69 4.58 -12.46
N HIS A 100 8.70 4.81 -13.78
CA HIS A 100 9.61 4.11 -14.70
C HIS A 100 11.08 4.51 -14.53
N GLU A 101 11.35 5.74 -14.09
CA GLU A 101 12.70 6.27 -13.89
C GLU A 101 13.36 5.75 -12.59
N TRP A 102 12.56 5.20 -11.66
CA TRP A 102 13.05 4.58 -10.42
C TRP A 102 13.42 3.09 -10.56
N LYS A 103 13.44 2.55 -11.78
CA LYS A 103 13.85 1.15 -12.03
C LYS A 103 15.32 0.95 -11.67
N ILE A 104 15.62 -0.18 -11.04
CA ILE A 104 16.99 -0.62 -10.75
C ILE A 104 17.36 -1.71 -11.77
N PRO A 105 18.38 -1.49 -12.62
CA PRO A 105 18.81 -2.50 -13.58
C PRO A 105 19.24 -3.80 -12.90
N ASP A 106 18.79 -4.92 -13.43
CA ASP A 106 19.16 -6.27 -12.98
C ASP A 106 19.36 -7.17 -14.20
N ASP A 107 20.63 -7.47 -14.51
CA ASP A 107 21.02 -8.32 -15.66
C ASP A 107 20.38 -9.71 -15.61
N LYS A 108 19.97 -10.19 -14.42
CA LYS A 108 19.28 -11.47 -14.25
C LYS A 108 17.79 -11.39 -14.55
N LYS A 109 17.25 -10.18 -14.75
CA LYS A 109 15.84 -9.90 -15.00
C LYS A 109 15.64 -8.98 -16.22
N PRO A 110 16.15 -9.36 -17.41
CA PRO A 110 16.04 -8.54 -18.61
C PRO A 110 14.59 -8.29 -19.04
N TYR A 111 13.64 -9.11 -18.60
CA TYR A 111 12.20 -8.92 -18.84
C TYR A 111 11.63 -7.67 -18.13
N CYS A 112 12.29 -7.16 -17.09
CA CYS A 112 11.88 -5.92 -16.41
C CYS A 112 12.21 -4.66 -17.24
N GLU A 113 13.12 -4.77 -18.21
CA GLU A 113 13.47 -3.66 -19.12
C GLU A 113 12.56 -3.57 -20.34
N GLN A 114 11.69 -4.57 -20.54
CA GLN A 114 10.69 -4.51 -21.59
C GLN A 114 9.69 -3.41 -21.24
N GLN A 115 9.60 -2.37 -22.09
CA GLN A 115 8.50 -1.43 -22.01
C GLN A 115 7.19 -2.24 -22.13
N PRO A 116 6.18 -1.98 -21.27
CA PRO A 116 4.87 -2.54 -21.51
C PRO A 116 4.47 -2.18 -22.96
N PRO A 117 3.88 -3.11 -23.73
CA PRO A 117 3.34 -2.73 -25.01
C PRO A 117 2.47 -1.48 -24.82
N THR A 118 2.58 -0.52 -25.73
CA THR A 118 1.65 0.60 -25.83
C THR A 118 0.27 -0.01 -26.12
N THR A 119 -0.44 -0.43 -25.07
CA THR A 119 -1.74 -1.04 -25.25
C THR A 119 -2.67 0.06 -25.75
N PRO A 120 -3.32 -0.11 -26.91
CA PRO A 120 -4.40 0.77 -27.31
C PRO A 120 -5.50 0.65 -26.25
N THR A 121 -6.09 1.78 -25.86
CA THR A 121 -7.27 1.96 -25.00
C THR A 121 -7.53 0.85 -23.97
N PRO A 122 -7.40 1.11 -22.65
CA PRO A 122 -7.66 0.09 -21.63
C PRO A 122 -9.01 -0.62 -21.89
N PRO A 123 -9.05 -1.97 -21.79
CA PRO A 123 -10.26 -2.73 -22.09
C PRO A 123 -11.41 -2.19 -21.25
N THR A 124 -12.57 -2.00 -21.88
CA THR A 124 -13.77 -1.49 -21.21
C THR A 124 -14.06 -2.35 -19.98
N CYS A 125 -14.17 -1.71 -18.82
CA CYS A 125 -14.42 -2.43 -17.58
C CYS A 125 -15.79 -3.13 -17.64
N PRO A 126 -15.87 -4.45 -17.40
CA PRO A 126 -17.15 -5.16 -17.43
C PRO A 126 -18.15 -4.54 -16.44
N SER A 127 -19.37 -4.29 -16.90
CA SER A 127 -20.46 -3.80 -16.06
C SER A 127 -20.67 -4.71 -14.84
N GLY A 128 -20.84 -4.12 -13.65
CA GLY A 128 -21.02 -4.86 -12.40
C GLY A 128 -19.71 -5.34 -11.73
N LYS A 129 -18.56 -5.24 -12.41
CA LYS A 129 -17.27 -5.68 -11.81
C LYS A 129 -16.89 -4.79 -10.62
N THR A 130 -17.19 -3.50 -10.72
CA THR A 130 -16.81 -2.43 -9.77
C THR A 130 -17.74 -2.28 -8.56
N ASP A 131 -18.87 -2.99 -8.49
CA ASP A 131 -19.88 -2.83 -7.42
C ASP A 131 -19.30 -3.04 -6.01
N ILE A 132 -18.22 -3.81 -5.91
CA ILE A 132 -17.50 -3.99 -4.64
C ILE A 132 -16.86 -2.70 -4.12
N CYS A 133 -16.48 -1.79 -5.03
CA CYS A 133 -15.87 -0.50 -4.70
C CYS A 133 -16.88 0.50 -4.14
N ASP A 134 -18.17 0.37 -4.49
CA ASP A 134 -19.23 1.26 -3.99
C ASP A 134 -19.37 1.18 -2.46
N VAL A 135 -18.93 0.08 -1.85
CA VAL A 135 -18.85 -0.06 -0.39
C VAL A 135 -18.00 1.04 0.23
N ILE A 136 -16.94 1.54 -0.44
CA ILE A 136 -16.08 2.65 0.03
C ILE A 136 -16.91 3.91 0.27
N LEU A 137 -17.89 4.19 -0.60
CA LEU A 137 -18.76 5.37 -0.52
C LEU A 137 -20.03 5.12 0.31
N SER A 138 -20.26 3.87 0.74
CA SER A 138 -21.46 3.52 1.48
C SER A 138 -21.45 4.04 2.93
N PRO A 139 -22.62 4.15 3.59
CA PRO A 139 -22.73 4.62 4.97
C PRO A 139 -21.90 3.83 5.99
N VAL A 140 -21.44 2.61 5.67
CA VAL A 140 -20.58 1.83 6.58
C VAL A 140 -19.25 2.52 6.85
N PHE A 141 -18.78 3.36 5.92
CA PHE A 141 -17.54 4.12 6.03
C PHE A 141 -17.77 5.59 6.43
N GLN A 142 -19.00 6.01 6.74
CA GLN A 142 -19.36 7.41 6.98
C GLN A 142 -18.43 8.10 8.00
N GLN A 143 -18.16 7.44 9.14
CA GLN A 143 -17.27 7.98 10.18
C GLN A 143 -15.83 8.21 9.70
N CYS A 144 -15.38 7.46 8.68
CA CYS A 144 -14.06 7.64 8.10
C CYS A 144 -14.04 8.71 7.01
N HIS A 145 -15.16 8.94 6.32
CA HIS A 145 -15.27 10.01 5.32
C HIS A 145 -14.98 11.38 5.94
N ASP A 146 -15.31 11.55 7.23
CA ASP A 146 -15.05 12.77 8.01
C ASP A 146 -13.55 13.05 8.24
N VAL A 147 -12.70 12.02 8.19
CA VAL A 147 -11.27 12.12 8.52
C VAL A 147 -10.34 11.76 7.36
N ILE A 148 -10.79 10.93 6.41
CA ILE A 148 -10.03 10.48 5.25
C ILE A 148 -10.90 10.60 3.99
N PRO A 149 -10.48 11.37 2.96
CA PRO A 149 -11.21 11.48 1.69
C PRO A 149 -11.40 10.11 1.02
N ALA A 150 -12.65 9.75 0.72
CA ALA A 150 -13.00 8.46 0.13
C ALA A 150 -12.73 8.36 -1.38
N GLN A 151 -12.89 9.48 -2.11
CA GLN A 151 -12.84 9.50 -3.58
C GLN A 151 -11.54 8.92 -4.17
N PRO A 152 -10.33 9.24 -3.66
CA PRO A 152 -9.09 8.63 -4.15
C PRO A 152 -9.07 7.10 -4.04
N PHE A 153 -9.60 6.55 -2.94
CA PHE A 153 -9.65 5.11 -2.72
C PHE A 153 -10.71 4.44 -3.60
N PHE A 154 -11.83 5.11 -3.84
CA PHE A 154 -12.88 4.64 -4.73
C PHE A 154 -12.39 4.50 -6.18
N GLU A 155 -11.77 5.55 -6.74
CA GLU A 155 -11.27 5.51 -8.12
C GLU A 155 -10.13 4.52 -8.30
N ALA A 156 -9.24 4.41 -7.30
CA ALA A 156 -8.20 3.38 -7.31
C ALA A 156 -8.79 1.97 -7.27
N CYS A 157 -9.79 1.72 -6.42
CA CYS A 157 -10.48 0.43 -6.38
C CYS A 157 -11.09 0.07 -7.74
N LYS A 158 -11.79 1.03 -8.38
CA LYS A 158 -12.35 0.81 -9.72
C LYS A 158 -11.26 0.48 -10.72
N PHE A 159 -10.19 1.27 -10.74
CA PHE A 159 -9.05 1.02 -11.62
C PHE A 159 -8.51 -0.41 -11.43
N ASP A 160 -8.19 -0.80 -10.21
CA ASP A 160 -7.56 -2.09 -9.93
C ASP A 160 -8.51 -3.25 -10.26
N VAL A 161 -9.78 -3.15 -9.87
CA VAL A 161 -10.80 -4.16 -10.15
C VAL A 161 -11.03 -4.31 -11.66
N CYS A 162 -10.98 -3.22 -12.43
CA CYS A 162 -11.14 -3.29 -13.88
C CYS A 162 -9.98 -3.99 -14.57
N HIS A 163 -8.74 -3.67 -14.19
CA HIS A 163 -7.54 -4.08 -14.93
C HIS A 163 -6.89 -5.35 -14.41
N MET A 164 -7.31 -5.85 -13.26
CA MET A 164 -6.75 -7.07 -12.68
C MET A 164 -7.72 -8.25 -12.79
N PRO A 165 -7.21 -9.49 -12.95
CA PRO A 165 -8.04 -10.67 -13.16
C PRO A 165 -8.70 -11.18 -11.86
N ASN A 166 -8.22 -10.76 -10.68
CA ASN A 166 -8.62 -11.36 -9.40
C ASN A 166 -9.67 -10.52 -8.67
N ILE A 167 -10.83 -11.12 -8.38
CA ILE A 167 -11.91 -10.51 -7.60
C ILE A 167 -11.51 -10.12 -6.16
N SER A 168 -10.45 -10.73 -5.60
CA SER A 168 -9.92 -10.40 -4.27
C SER A 168 -9.35 -8.99 -4.17
N ILE A 169 -9.16 -8.32 -5.30
CA ILE A 169 -8.56 -6.98 -5.37
C ILE A 169 -9.51 -5.93 -4.82
N GLY A 170 -10.81 -6.01 -5.11
CA GLY A 170 -11.80 -5.13 -4.48
C GLY A 170 -11.80 -5.27 -2.95
N CYS A 171 -11.63 -6.48 -2.43
CA CYS A 171 -11.50 -6.70 -0.99
C CYS A 171 -10.20 -6.13 -0.41
N SER A 172 -9.12 -6.13 -1.20
CA SER A 172 -7.84 -5.55 -0.80
C SER A 172 -7.92 -4.02 -0.77
N SER A 173 -8.59 -3.40 -1.75
CA SER A 173 -8.87 -1.96 -1.75
C SER A 173 -9.76 -1.53 -0.57
N LEU A 174 -10.79 -2.31 -0.24
CA LEU A 174 -11.61 -2.08 0.96
C LEU A 174 -10.82 -2.22 2.25
N GLU A 175 -9.93 -3.21 2.32
CA GLU A 175 -9.03 -3.41 3.47
C GLU A 175 -8.03 -2.25 3.60
N ALA A 176 -7.55 -1.71 2.49
CA ALA A 176 -6.66 -0.54 2.47
C ALA A 176 -7.34 0.71 3.03
N TYR A 177 -8.57 1.01 2.58
CA TYR A 177 -9.31 2.14 3.08
C TYR A 177 -9.62 2.00 4.58
N ALA A 178 -10.11 0.83 5.00
CA ALA A 178 -10.35 0.54 6.41
C ALA A 178 -9.09 0.60 7.28
N GLY A 179 -7.93 0.17 6.74
CA GLY A 179 -6.63 0.30 7.41
C GLY A 179 -6.25 1.76 7.61
N ARG A 180 -6.51 2.63 6.62
CA ARG A 180 -6.25 4.07 6.74
C ARG A 180 -7.19 4.74 7.75
N CYS A 181 -8.45 4.35 7.77
CA CYS A 181 -9.41 4.80 8.78
C CYS A 181 -8.95 4.41 10.20
N ALA A 182 -8.51 3.16 10.38
CA ALA A 182 -8.03 2.67 11.66
C ALA A 182 -6.78 3.42 12.14
N ALA A 183 -5.87 3.79 11.23
CA ALA A 183 -4.72 4.63 11.53
C ALA A 183 -5.11 6.07 11.97
N ALA A 184 -6.29 6.54 11.56
CA ALA A 184 -6.89 7.80 12.03
C ALA A 184 -7.77 7.61 13.27
N GLY A 185 -7.76 6.42 13.90
CA GLY A 185 -8.53 6.11 15.10
C GLY A 185 -9.98 5.66 14.85
N VAL A 186 -10.39 5.47 13.60
CA VAL A 186 -11.76 5.08 13.21
C VAL A 186 -11.82 3.60 12.82
N CYS A 187 -12.43 2.78 13.66
CA CYS A 187 -12.57 1.34 13.44
C CYS A 187 -13.89 1.00 12.72
N ILE A 188 -13.82 0.42 11.52
CA ILE A 188 -15.02 0.12 10.71
C ILE A 188 -15.18 -1.38 10.51
N ASN A 189 -16.41 -1.89 10.67
CA ASN A 189 -16.76 -3.27 10.35
C ASN A 189 -17.44 -3.36 8.97
N TRP A 190 -16.63 -3.29 7.91
CA TRP A 190 -17.11 -3.24 6.52
C TRP A 190 -17.35 -4.61 5.87
N ARG A 191 -16.77 -5.70 6.41
CA ARG A 191 -16.78 -7.02 5.73
C ARG A 191 -18.19 -7.56 5.52
N ASN A 192 -19.12 -7.27 6.43
CA ASN A 192 -20.52 -7.68 6.30
C ASN A 192 -21.26 -6.92 5.17
N SER A 193 -20.76 -5.77 4.74
CA SER A 193 -21.33 -4.97 3.65
C SER A 193 -20.90 -5.44 2.25
N THR A 194 -20.26 -6.61 2.14
CA THR A 194 -19.74 -7.15 0.87
C THR A 194 -20.51 -8.35 0.34
N ASN A 195 -21.68 -8.67 0.92
CA ASN A 195 -22.49 -9.84 0.54
C ASN A 195 -21.68 -11.16 0.53
N GLY A 196 -20.73 -11.30 1.46
CA GLY A 196 -19.86 -12.48 1.57
C GLY A 196 -18.70 -12.53 0.58
N ARG A 197 -18.59 -11.59 -0.36
CA ARG A 197 -17.49 -11.53 -1.35
C ARG A 197 -16.12 -11.38 -0.70
N CYS A 198 -16.06 -10.65 0.42
CA CYS A 198 -14.83 -10.44 1.21
C CYS A 198 -14.83 -11.23 2.53
N GLY A 199 -15.44 -12.42 2.50
CA GLY A 199 -15.56 -13.32 3.63
C GLY A 199 -14.20 -13.73 4.21
N ARG A 200 -14.13 -13.84 5.55
CA ARG A 200 -13.06 -14.59 6.22
C ARG A 200 -13.38 -16.07 6.13
N GLY A 201 -12.39 -16.90 5.79
CA GLY A 201 -12.43 -18.30 6.22
C GLY A 201 -12.75 -18.34 7.72
N ARG A 202 -13.69 -19.20 8.14
CA ARG A 202 -14.28 -19.32 9.48
C ARG A 202 -13.31 -18.90 10.61
N THR A 203 -13.35 -17.64 11.01
CA THR A 203 -12.89 -17.13 12.31
C THR A 203 -13.31 -15.66 12.36
N SER A 204 -14.23 -15.38 13.28
CA SER A 204 -14.47 -14.01 13.74
C SER A 204 -13.18 -13.51 14.37
N ILE A 205 -12.31 -12.89 13.58
CA ILE A 205 -11.35 -11.95 14.13
C ILE A 205 -12.12 -10.64 14.20
N SER A 206 -12.89 -10.45 15.28
CA SER A 206 -13.14 -9.13 15.85
C SER A 206 -11.94 -8.22 15.58
N ASN A 207 -12.13 -6.92 15.36
CA ASN A 207 -11.08 -5.90 15.21
C ASN A 207 -10.07 -5.90 16.39
N LYS A 208 -9.35 -7.00 16.63
CA LYS A 208 -8.41 -7.25 17.72
C LYS A 208 -7.11 -6.48 17.50
N GLY A 209 -6.96 -5.83 16.34
CA GLY A 209 -5.88 -4.90 16.04
C GLY A 209 -6.33 -3.44 15.96
N CYS A 210 -7.61 -3.11 16.17
CA CYS A 210 -8.03 -1.72 16.25
C CYS A 210 -8.03 -1.31 17.72
N VAL A 211 -6.94 -0.67 18.15
CA VAL A 211 -6.88 -0.05 19.48
C VAL A 211 -7.54 1.32 19.34
N PRO A 212 -8.72 1.54 19.95
CA PRO A 212 -9.31 2.87 19.98
C PRO A 212 -8.48 3.70 20.96
N ASN A 213 -7.63 4.59 20.42
CA ASN A 213 -7.13 5.83 21.02
C ASN A 213 -5.79 6.20 20.36
N GLY A 214 -5.83 7.23 19.52
CA GLY A 214 -4.64 7.84 18.95
C GLY A 214 -5.02 8.74 17.79
N ILE A 215 -5.25 10.02 18.07
CA ILE A 215 -5.18 11.05 17.04
C ILE A 215 -3.71 11.11 16.61
N LEU A 216 -3.37 10.54 15.46
CA LEU A 216 -2.07 10.76 14.84
C LEU A 216 -2.19 11.96 13.90
N PHE A 217 -1.75 13.13 14.38
CA PHE A 217 -1.07 14.08 13.49
C PHE A 217 0.12 13.35 12.84
N PRO A 218 0.60 13.70 11.62
CA PRO A 218 1.58 12.89 10.92
C PRO A 218 2.95 12.96 11.60
N THR A 219 3.14 12.18 12.67
CA THR A 219 4.44 11.92 13.32
C THR A 219 5.26 10.93 12.50
N GLU A 220 4.64 10.32 11.49
CA GLU A 220 5.21 9.26 10.67
C GLU A 220 4.84 9.47 9.19
N CYS A 221 5.81 9.23 8.32
CA CYS A 221 5.62 9.06 6.90
C CYS A 221 5.25 7.60 6.65
N THR A 222 3.97 7.35 6.40
CA THR A 222 3.46 6.02 6.09
C THR A 222 3.01 5.96 4.64
N VAL A 223 3.62 5.06 3.88
CA VAL A 223 3.20 4.73 2.52
C VAL A 223 2.38 3.47 2.56
N PHE A 224 1.18 3.49 1.99
CA PHE A 224 0.39 2.29 1.71
C PHE A 224 0.45 2.03 0.22
N ASP A 225 1.12 0.97 -0.22
CA ASP A 225 1.03 0.56 -1.61
C ASP A 225 -0.18 -0.34 -1.80
N GLN A 226 -1.28 0.32 -2.16
CA GLN A 226 -2.34 -0.14 -3.05
C GLN A 226 -3.41 0.96 -3.06
N ALA A 227 -3.19 1.99 -3.89
CA ALA A 227 -4.19 2.93 -4.44
C ALA A 227 -3.62 4.33 -4.76
N LEU A 228 -2.54 4.77 -4.11
CA LEU A 228 -2.23 6.20 -4.08
C LEU A 228 -1.40 6.71 -5.25
N ALA A 229 -0.63 5.86 -5.95
CA ALA A 229 0.21 6.27 -7.08
C ALA A 229 -0.58 6.75 -8.32
N LYS A 230 -1.89 6.47 -8.41
CA LYS A 230 -2.77 6.98 -9.49
C LYS A 230 -3.74 8.07 -9.06
N SER A 231 -3.91 8.29 -7.76
CA SER A 231 -4.80 9.34 -7.27
C SER A 231 -4.28 10.77 -7.47
N SER A 232 -2.98 10.92 -7.78
CA SER A 232 -2.37 12.22 -8.06
C SER A 232 -2.80 12.83 -9.40
N ASP A 233 -3.38 12.06 -10.32
CA ASP A 233 -3.80 12.56 -11.65
C ASP A 233 -5.25 13.08 -11.68
N LEU A 234 -6.10 12.65 -10.74
CA LEU A 234 -7.53 12.98 -10.72
C LEU A 234 -7.89 14.26 -9.94
N SER A 235 -6.89 15.05 -9.55
CA SER A 235 -7.10 16.37 -8.91
C SER A 235 -6.80 17.55 -9.85
N ARG A 236 -6.67 17.29 -11.15
CA ARG A 236 -6.64 18.29 -12.22
C ARG A 236 -7.82 18.13 -13.16
N GLU A 237 -9.01 18.42 -12.66
CA GLU A 237 -10.07 19.13 -13.38
C GLU A 237 -10.83 20.00 -12.37
#